data_AF-A0A8S3CXF6-F1
#
_entry.id   AF-A0A8S3CXF6-F1
#
_cell.length_a   1.000
_cell.length_b   1.000
_cell.length_c   1.000
_cell.angle_alpha   90.00
_cell.angle_beta   90.00
_cell.angle_gamma   90.00
#
_symmetry.space_group_name_H-M   'P 1'
#
loop_
_entity.id
_entity.type
_entity.pdbx_description
1 polymer ?
#
loop_
_entity_poly.entity_id
_entity_poly.type
_entity_poly.pdbx_seq_one_letter_code
_entity_poly.pdbx_strand_id
1 'polypeptide(L)' 'MPYIAVGTTIVLDDEDTPRSGRVVLFRYMNGQMTMIAEKEVNGPPFRMLPFQGKLLVAI' A
#
# COMPACT_ATOMS: atom_id res chain seq x y z
N MET A 1 -15.23 10.58 2.07
CA MET A 1 -15.44 9.24 1.48
C MET A 1 -14.25 8.38 1.84
N PRO A 2 -14.44 7.16 2.37
CA PRO A 2 -13.32 6.36 2.86
C PRO A 2 -12.47 5.86 1.68
N TYR A 3 -11.18 6.18 1.70
CA TYR A 3 -10.17 5.55 0.87
C TYR A 3 -9.64 4.31 1.60
N ILE A 4 -9.27 3.28 0.86
CA ILE A 4 -8.64 2.08 1.39
C ILE A 4 -7.19 2.08 0.91
N ALA A 5 -6.25 2.08 1.85
CA ALA A 5 -4.82 1.96 1.55
C ALA A 5 -4.37 0.51 1.76
N VAL A 6 -3.67 -0.04 0.77
CA VAL A 6 -3.14 -1.41 0.80
C VAL A 6 -1.64 -1.37 0.57
N GLY A 7 -0.88 -1.94 1.50
CA GLY A 7 0.55 -2.14 1.40
C GLY A 7 0.80 -3.57 0.94
N THR A 8 1.61 -3.74 -0.10
CA THR A 8 1.93 -5.05 -0.68
C THR A 8 3.42 -5.15 -0.95
N THR A 9 3.91 -6.38 -1.01
CA THR A 9 5.28 -6.72 -1.40
C THR A 9 5.23 -7.92 -2.32
N ILE A 10 6.19 -8.07 -3.22
CA ILE A 10 6.38 -9.33 -3.95
C ILE A 10 7.40 -10.14 -3.15
N VAL A 11 7.05 -11.37 -2.78
CA VAL A 11 7.97 -12.31 -2.15
C VAL A 11 8.45 -13.26 -3.23
N LEU A 12 9.76 -13.38 -3.38
CA LEU A 12 10.41 -14.27 -4.35
C LEU A 12 11.20 -15.33 -3.58
N ASP A 13 11.22 -16.57 -4.10
CA ASP A 13 11.87 -17.71 -3.43
C ASP A 13 13.41 -17.55 -3.34
N ASP A 14 14.01 -16.73 -4.21
CA ASP A 14 15.44 -16.44 -4.27
C ASP A 14 15.85 -15.18 -3.47
N GLU A 15 14.91 -14.54 -2.76
CA GLU A 15 15.18 -13.39 -1.90
C GLU A 15 14.96 -13.72 -0.40
N ASP A 16 16.02 -13.56 0.41
CA ASP A 16 15.90 -13.68 1.89
C ASP A 16 15.04 -12.57 2.52
N THR A 17 14.91 -11.42 1.85
CA THR A 17 14.10 -10.29 2.32
C THR A 17 13.56 -9.52 1.12
N PRO A 18 12.24 -9.26 1.04
CA PRO A 18 11.68 -8.58 -0.12
C PRO A 18 12.20 -7.15 -0.25
N ARG A 19 12.58 -6.77 -1.47
CA ARG A 19 13.21 -5.47 -1.75
C ARG A 19 12.27 -4.45 -2.38
N SER A 20 11.10 -4.89 -2.81
CA SER A 20 10.12 -4.05 -3.52
C SER A 20 8.76 -4.13 -2.85
N GLY A 21 8.10 -2.99 -2.73
CA GLY A 21 6.73 -2.92 -2.24
C GLY A 21 5.94 -1.84 -2.94
N ARG A 22 4.62 -1.86 -2.71
CA ARG A 22 3.68 -0.88 -3.26
C ARG A 22 2.65 -0.49 -2.23
N VAL A 23 2.36 0.80 -2.16
CA VAL A 23 1.18 1.34 -1.48
C VAL A 23 0.15 1.71 -2.55
N VAL A 24 -1.02 1.09 -2.49
CA VAL A 24 -2.11 1.29 -3.46
C VAL A 24 -3.31 1.90 -2.74
N LEU A 25 -3.87 2.97 -3.30
CA LEU A 25 -5.09 3.59 -2.81
C LEU A 25 -6.26 3.16 -3.68
N PHE A 26 -7.31 2.67 -3.01
CA PHE A 26 -8.59 2.37 -3.62
C PHE A 26 -9.67 3.32 -3.10
N ARG A 27 -10.65 3.59 -3.95
CA ARG A 27 -11.90 4.27 -3.61
C ARG A 27 -13.06 3.32 -3.88
N TYR A 28 -13.89 3.08 -2.87
CA TYR A 28 -15.12 2.31 -3.00
C TYR A 28 -16.32 3.26 -3.10
N MET A 29 -17.02 3.22 -4.22
CA MET A 29 -18.25 4.00 -4.46
C MET A 29 -19.23 3.20 -5.30
N ASN A 30 -20.51 3.29 -4.97
CA ASN A 30 -21.61 2.69 -5.75
C ASN A 30 -21.40 1.19 -6.06
N GLY A 31 -20.91 0.41 -5.09
CA GLY A 31 -20.67 -1.02 -5.26
C GLY A 31 -19.38 -1.38 -5.99
N GLN A 32 -18.60 -0.39 -6.44
CA GLN A 32 -17.38 -0.61 -7.20
C GLN A 32 -16.14 -0.10 -6.46
N MET A 33 -15.09 -0.92 -6.44
CA MET A 33 -13.76 -0.54 -5.98
C MET A 33 -12.91 -0.11 -7.18
N THR A 34 -12.30 1.06 -7.10
CA THR A 34 -11.43 1.62 -8.15
C THR A 34 -10.07 1.96 -7.56
N MET A 35 -8.98 1.56 -8.22
CA MET A 35 -7.63 2.04 -7.89
C MET A 35 -7.52 3.51 -8.33
N ILE A 36 -7.05 4.37 -7.45
CA ILE A 36 -6.96 5.81 -7.72
C ILE A 36 -5.52 6.35 -7.68
N ALA A 37 -4.60 5.63 -7.03
CA ALA A 37 -3.20 5.95 -6.99
C ALA A 37 -2.39 4.73 -6.60
N GLU A 38 -1.13 4.67 -7.06
CA GLU A 38 -0.13 3.75 -6.56
C GLU A 38 1.20 4.46 -6.33
N LYS A 39 1.98 3.91 -5.41
CA LYS A 39 3.34 4.35 -5.13
C LYS A 39 4.23 3.15 -4.84
N GLU A 40 5.27 2.97 -5.65
CA GLU A 40 6.35 2.03 -5.38
C GLU A 40 7.21 2.51 -4.19
N VAL A 41 7.67 1.54 -3.41
CA VAL A 41 8.55 1.73 -2.24
C VAL A 41 9.66 0.68 -2.22
N ASN A 42 10.79 1.01 -1.60
CA ASN A 42 11.97 0.15 -1.52
C ASN A 42 11.91 -0.79 -0.30
N GLY A 43 10.89 -1.64 -0.24
CA GLY A 43 10.69 -2.62 0.83
C GLY A 43 9.22 -2.87 1.16
N PRO A 44 8.90 -3.83 2.04
CA PRO A 44 7.52 -4.18 2.39
C PRO A 44 6.85 -3.11 3.26
N PRO A 45 5.65 -2.61 2.92
CA PRO A 45 4.90 -1.72 3.80
C PRO A 45 4.30 -2.49 5.00
N PHE A 46 5.12 -2.83 6.01
CA PHE A 46 4.73 -3.68 7.15
C PHE A 46 3.58 -3.10 7.99
N ARG A 47 3.50 -1.77 8.10
CA ARG A 47 2.44 -1.09 8.86
C ARG A 47 2.08 0.24 8.24
N MET A 48 0.79 0.57 8.27
CA MET A 48 0.27 1.84 7.79
C MET A 48 -0.75 2.42 8.76
N LEU A 49 -0.71 3.72 8.99
CA LEU A 49 -1.63 4.43 9.87
C LEU A 49 -1.96 5.82 9.29
N PRO A 50 -3.22 6.30 9.43
CA PRO A 50 -3.51 7.70 9.20
C PRO A 50 -2.77 8.55 10.22
N PHE A 51 -2.10 9.61 9.76
CA PHE A 51 -1.30 10.49 10.60
C PHE A 51 -1.46 11.93 10.14
N GLN A 52 -2.28 12.71 10.87
CA GLN A 52 -2.48 14.15 10.62
C GLN A 52 -2.87 14.49 9.16
N GLY A 53 -3.83 13.76 8.60
CA GLY A 53 -4.27 13.95 7.20
C GLY A 53 -3.32 13.37 6.15
N LYS A 54 -2.23 12.72 6.56
CA LYS A 54 -1.30 11.96 5.73
C LYS A 54 -1.40 10.47 6.03
N LEU A 55 -0.69 9.66 5.24
CA LEU A 55 -0.49 8.23 5.50
C LEU A 55 0.96 8.01 5.98
N LEU A 56 1.13 7.55 7.21
CA LEU A 56 2.42 7.09 7.72
C LEU A 56 2.60 5.62 7.36
N VAL A 57 3.75 5.27 6.79
CA VAL A 57 4.07 3.92 6.32
C VAL A 57 5.40 3.51 6.93
N ALA A 58 5.43 2.36 7.60
CA ALA A 58 6.66 1.66 7.97
C ALA A 58 7.02 0.72 6.82
N ILE A 59 8.19 0.96 6.21
CA ILE A 59 8.79 0.20 5.10
C ILE A 59 9.93 -0.62 5.66
#